data_AF-A0A2S0LA57-F1
#
_entry.id   AF-A0A2S0LA57-F1
#
_cell.length_a   1.000
_cell.length_b   1.000
_cell.length_c   1.000
_cell.angle_alpha   90.00
_cell.angle_beta   90.00
_cell.angle_gamma   90.00
#
_symmetry.space_group_name_H-M   'P 1'
#
loop_
_entity.id
_entity.type
_entity.pdbx_description
1 polymer ?
#
loop_
_entity_poly.entity_id
_entity_poly.type
_entity_poly.pdbx_seq_one_letter_code
_entity_poly.pdbx_strand_id
1 'polypeptide(L)'
;MKQKLRKLVHNNKEYLYRVNTIYNTKGDNTSLLSVRIFLNGEKNTPLCIDFITIEDEFMGQPLNGNIKLLNKTTQYEENINLNEPKYIPKLIDWGTAQGWNGSNKIAPLNGLLFLQLLGYDTTPLQIKEK
;
A
#
# COMPACT_ATOMS: atom_id res chain seq x y z
N MET A 1 20.84 1.76 1.24
CA MET A 1 20.61 2.29 2.61
C MET A 1 19.47 1.53 3.27
N LYS A 2 19.59 1.14 4.55
CA LYS A 2 18.51 0.48 5.30
C LYS A 2 17.42 1.52 5.57
N GLN A 3 16.25 1.39 4.97
CA GLN A 3 15.15 2.32 5.22
C GLN A 3 14.77 2.31 6.71
N LYS A 4 14.72 3.51 7.32
CA LYS A 4 14.30 3.70 8.71
C LYS A 4 12.82 3.40 8.84
N LEU A 5 12.45 2.55 9.79
CA LEU A 5 11.05 2.32 10.13
C LEU A 5 10.45 3.60 10.70
N ARG A 6 9.28 3.99 10.17
CA ARG A 6 8.46 5.09 10.68
C ARG A 6 7.57 4.56 11.80
N LYS A 7 7.25 5.41 12.77
CA LYS A 7 6.39 5.07 13.91
C LYS A 7 5.00 5.66 13.74
N LEU A 8 3.98 4.96 14.24
CA LEU A 8 2.60 5.45 14.32
C LEU A 8 1.88 4.76 15.48
N VAL A 9 0.99 5.47 16.17
CA VAL A 9 0.09 4.91 17.18
C VAL A 9 -1.32 4.84 16.58
N HIS A 10 -1.98 3.69 16.70
CA HIS A 10 -3.36 3.47 16.28
C HIS A 10 -4.03 2.50 17.25
N ASN A 11 -5.29 2.76 17.64
CA ASN A 11 -6.03 1.91 18.59
C ASN A 11 -5.22 1.53 19.85
N ASN A 12 -4.54 2.52 20.45
CA ASN A 12 -3.68 2.39 21.64
C ASN A 12 -2.50 1.40 21.50
N LYS A 13 -2.12 1.04 20.27
CA LYS A 13 -0.97 0.18 19.96
C LYS A 13 0.06 0.97 19.14
N GLU A 14 1.33 0.76 19.43
CA GLU A 14 2.43 1.33 18.65
C GLU A 14 2.77 0.39 17.48
N TYR A 15 2.88 0.96 16.29
CA TYR A 15 3.26 0.26 15.08
C TYR A 15 4.53 0.87 14.48
N LEU A 16 5.30 0.02 13.84
CA LEU A 16 6.42 0.40 12.99
C LEU A 16 6.06 0.08 11.54
N TYR A 17 6.39 0.94 10.60
CA TYR A 17 6.10 0.64 9.19
C TYR A 17 7.18 1.16 8.25
N ARG A 18 7.16 0.64 7.02
CA ARG A 18 7.94 1.16 5.89
C ARG A 18 7.16 0.96 4.60
N VAL A 19 7.51 1.80 3.62
CA VAL A 19 7.00 1.73 2.25
C VAL A 19 8.20 1.50 1.36
N ASN A 20 8.24 0.35 0.70
CA ASN A 20 9.31 -0.03 -0.19
C ASN A 20 8.79 -0.06 -1.62
N THR A 21 9.47 0.59 -2.54
CA THR A 21 9.25 0.40 -3.97
C THR A 21 10.29 -0.56 -4.50
N ILE A 22 9.84 -1.60 -5.19
CA ILE A 22 10.68 -2.52 -5.97
C ILE A 22 10.32 -2.28 -7.43
N TYR A 23 11.27 -1.73 -8.17
CA TYR A 23 11.16 -1.58 -9.62
C TYR A 23 11.46 -2.94 -10.25
N ASN A 24 10.54 -3.43 -11.07
CA ASN A 24 10.64 -4.77 -11.61
C ASN A 24 11.56 -4.71 -12.84
N THR A 25 12.80 -5.18 -12.71
CA THR A 25 13.81 -5.09 -13.79
C THR A 25 13.56 -6.07 -14.95
N LYS A 26 12.44 -6.80 -14.94
CA LYS A 26 12.13 -7.90 -15.86
C LYS A 26 11.34 -7.50 -17.12
N GLY A 27 11.07 -6.21 -17.32
CA GLY A 27 10.44 -5.71 -18.55
C GLY A 27 8.97 -6.13 -18.73
N ASP A 28 8.27 -6.46 -17.64
CA ASP A 28 6.84 -6.79 -17.65
C ASP A 28 5.95 -5.54 -17.52
N ASN A 29 6.54 -4.32 -17.59
CA ASN A 29 5.89 -3.02 -17.43
C ASN A 29 5.10 -2.89 -16.12
N THR A 30 5.51 -3.61 -15.07
CA THR A 30 4.92 -3.50 -13.73
C THR A 30 5.89 -2.94 -12.72
N SER A 31 5.34 -2.31 -11.68
CA SER A 31 6.09 -1.90 -10.51
C SER A 31 5.39 -2.36 -9.24
N LEU A 32 6.18 -2.65 -8.20
CA LEU A 32 5.67 -3.10 -6.91
C LEU A 32 5.94 -2.05 -5.84
N LEU A 33 4.90 -1.57 -5.17
CA LEU A 33 5.00 -0.86 -3.90
C LEU A 33 4.51 -1.78 -2.77
N SER A 34 5.38 -2.08 -1.82
CA SER A 34 5.09 -2.93 -0.67
C SER A 34 5.08 -2.10 0.61
N VAL A 35 3.93 -2.06 1.28
CA VAL A 35 3.78 -1.50 2.62
C VAL A 35 3.94 -2.64 3.62
N ARG A 36 4.90 -2.50 4.54
CA ARG A 36 5.09 -3.46 5.63
C ARG A 36 4.86 -2.78 6.96
N ILE A 37 3.92 -3.32 7.74
CA ILE A 37 3.53 -2.80 9.05
C ILE A 37 3.80 -3.89 10.09
N PHE A 38 4.40 -3.50 11.20
CA PHE A 38 4.79 -4.35 12.31
C PHE A 38 4.13 -3.80 13.57
N LEU A 39 3.58 -4.67 14.41
CA LEU A 39 3.27 -4.29 15.78
C LEU A 39 4.60 -4.08 16.52
N ASN A 40 4.74 -3.01 17.30
CA ASN A 40 5.98 -2.77 18.02
C ASN A 40 6.23 -3.93 19.01
N GLY A 41 7.47 -4.45 19.02
CA GLY A 41 7.84 -5.69 19.71
C GLY A 41 7.76 -6.95 18.84
N GLU A 42 6.96 -6.95 17.76
CA GLU A 42 6.67 -8.14 16.93
C GLU A 42 7.16 -7.94 15.48
N LYS A 43 8.47 -8.11 15.26
CA LYS A 43 9.08 -7.83 13.95
C LYS A 43 9.01 -8.98 12.93
N ASN A 44 8.66 -10.20 13.38
CA ASN A 44 8.72 -11.41 12.57
C ASN A 44 7.42 -11.72 11.80
N THR A 45 6.37 -10.96 12.09
CA THR A 45 4.99 -11.18 11.63
C THR A 45 4.38 -9.91 11.01
N PRO A 46 5.05 -9.27 10.03
CA PRO A 46 4.51 -8.08 9.41
C PRO A 46 3.20 -8.34 8.69
N LEU A 47 2.31 -7.36 8.73
CA LEU A 47 1.30 -7.18 7.72
C LEU A 47 1.99 -6.68 6.45
N CYS A 48 1.89 -7.44 5.37
CA CYS A 48 2.41 -7.09 4.05
C CYS A 48 1.24 -6.74 3.13
N ILE A 49 1.28 -5.56 2.52
CA ILE A 49 0.34 -5.13 1.50
C ILE A 49 1.12 -4.75 0.25
N ASP A 50 0.83 -5.44 -0.85
CA ASP A 50 1.55 -5.30 -2.10
C ASP A 50 0.64 -4.65 -3.15
N PHE A 51 1.10 -3.53 -3.69
CA PHE A 51 0.47 -2.77 -4.76
C PHE A 51 1.26 -3.03 -6.03
N ILE A 52 0.77 -3.95 -6.85
CA ILE A 52 1.31 -4.22 -8.18
C ILE A 52 0.55 -3.31 -9.15
N THR A 53 1.28 -2.40 -9.80
CA THR A 53 0.72 -1.44 -10.74
C THR A 53 1.49 -1.48 -12.05
N ILE A 54 1.02 -0.77 -13.06
CA ILE A 54 1.86 -0.40 -14.20
C ILE A 54 3.11 0.36 -13.72
N GLU A 55 4.21 0.21 -14.44
CA GLU A 55 5.36 1.09 -14.36
C GLU A 55 5.15 2.25 -15.34
N ASP A 56 4.98 3.46 -14.80
CA ASP A 56 4.89 4.66 -15.61
C ASP A 56 6.29 5.06 -16.08
N GLU A 57 6.45 5.30 -17.38
CA GLU A 57 7.75 5.58 -18.01
C GLU A 57 8.42 6.85 -17.45
N PHE A 58 7.64 7.79 -16.91
CA PHE A 58 8.14 9.07 -16.41
C PHE A 58 8.12 9.15 -14.88
N MET A 59 7.07 8.62 -14.24
CA MET A 59 6.86 8.69 -12.79
C MET A 59 7.33 7.43 -12.04
N GLY A 60 7.64 6.35 -12.75
CA GLY A 60 7.94 5.04 -12.16
C GLY A 60 6.70 4.44 -11.49
N GLN A 61 6.80 4.16 -10.19
CA GLN A 61 5.68 3.61 -9.41
C GLN A 61 4.65 4.72 -9.10
N PRO A 62 3.45 4.72 -9.71
CA PRO A 62 2.52 5.87 -9.65
C PRO A 62 2.06 6.21 -8.22
N LEU A 63 1.95 5.21 -7.35
CA LEU A 63 1.54 5.41 -5.95
C LEU A 63 2.63 6.04 -5.07
N ASN A 64 3.82 6.26 -5.62
CA ASN A 64 4.91 7.03 -5.01
C ASN A 64 4.86 8.53 -5.40
N GLY A 65 4.13 8.87 -6.48
CA GLY A 65 4.21 10.17 -7.18
C GLY A 65 2.99 11.09 -7.06
N ASN A 66 2.04 10.83 -6.16
CA ASN A 66 0.75 11.55 -6.07
C ASN A 66 -0.13 11.40 -7.32
N ILE A 67 -0.45 10.15 -7.71
CA ILE A 67 -1.41 9.91 -8.79
C ILE A 67 -2.81 10.42 -8.43
N LYS A 68 -3.50 11.07 -9.37
CA LYS A 68 -4.92 11.41 -9.23
C LYS A 68 -5.78 10.20 -9.56
N LEU A 69 -6.62 9.77 -8.61
CA LEU A 69 -7.64 8.76 -8.85
C LEU A 69 -9.02 9.34 -8.59
N LEU A 70 -9.99 8.96 -9.42
CA LEU A 70 -11.40 9.28 -9.21
C LEU A 70 -11.94 8.43 -8.04
N ASN A 71 -12.52 9.08 -7.04
CA ASN A 71 -13.31 8.43 -6.02
C ASN A 71 -14.75 8.27 -6.53
N LYS A 72 -15.18 7.04 -6.81
CA LYS A 72 -16.51 6.73 -7.35
C LYS A 72 -17.64 7.04 -6.37
N THR A 73 -17.36 7.12 -5.07
CA THR A 73 -18.36 7.45 -4.05
C THR A 73 -18.60 8.96 -3.98
N THR A 74 -17.54 9.76 -4.00
CA THR A 74 -17.63 11.22 -3.84
C THR A 74 -17.65 11.98 -5.17
N GLN A 75 -17.30 11.32 -6.28
CA GLN A 75 -17.13 11.88 -7.62
C GLN A 75 -16.01 12.94 -7.73
N TYR A 76 -15.09 12.99 -6.77
CA TYR A 76 -13.91 13.86 -6.81
C TYR A 76 -12.64 13.10 -7.17
N GLU A 77 -11.72 13.79 -7.85
CA GLU A 77 -10.35 13.32 -7.99
C GLU A 77 -9.53 13.65 -6.74
N GLU A 78 -8.82 12.66 -6.22
CA GLU A 78 -7.95 12.81 -5.07
C GLU A 78 -6.52 12.38 -5.40
N ASN A 79 -5.54 13.11 -4.86
CA ASN A 79 -4.14 12.72 -4.97
C ASN A 79 -3.83 11.59 -3.99
N ILE A 80 -3.36 10.46 -4.54
CA ILE A 80 -3.03 9.25 -3.80
C ILE A 80 -1.51 9.06 -3.76
N ASN A 81 -0.97 9.01 -2.54
CA ASN A 81 0.43 8.76 -2.27
C ASN A 81 0.59 7.91 -1.02
N LEU A 82 1.04 6.67 -1.20
CA LEU A 82 1.14 5.71 -0.10
C LEU A 82 2.31 5.99 0.85
N ASN A 83 3.16 6.97 0.55
CA ASN A 83 4.12 7.49 1.53
C ASN A 83 3.46 8.35 2.61
N GLU A 84 2.24 8.82 2.40
CA GLU A 84 1.53 9.61 3.39
C GLU A 84 1.05 8.73 4.54
N PRO A 85 1.32 9.10 5.80
CA PRO A 85 0.98 8.28 6.96
C PRO A 85 -0.52 8.04 7.14
N LYS A 86 -1.38 8.86 6.52
CA LYS A 86 -2.85 8.80 6.66
C LYS A 86 -3.48 7.47 6.22
N TYR A 87 -2.79 6.70 5.37
CA TYR A 87 -3.26 5.39 4.91
C TYR A 87 -2.90 4.25 5.87
N ILE A 88 -1.89 4.43 6.72
CA ILE A 88 -1.39 3.36 7.60
C ILE A 88 -2.44 2.89 8.61
N PRO A 89 -3.19 3.76 9.31
CA PRO A 89 -4.30 3.32 10.17
C PRO A 89 -5.35 2.48 9.42
N LYS A 90 -5.75 2.93 8.23
CA LYS A 90 -6.75 2.23 7.39
C LYS A 90 -6.26 0.85 6.94
N LEU A 91 -4.97 0.74 6.60
CA LEU A 91 -4.34 -0.54 6.26
C LEU A 91 -4.26 -1.49 7.47
N ILE A 92 -4.02 -0.96 8.67
CA ILE A 92 -4.06 -1.75 9.91
C ILE A 92 -5.48 -2.30 10.13
N ASP A 93 -6.49 -1.44 10.07
CA ASP A 93 -7.88 -1.85 10.27
C ASP A 93 -8.31 -2.90 9.24
N TRP A 94 -7.96 -2.69 7.97
CA TRP A 94 -8.23 -3.65 6.92
C TRP A 94 -7.48 -4.98 7.12
N GLY A 95 -6.19 -4.94 7.45
CA GLY A 95 -5.41 -6.13 7.74
C GLY A 95 -5.95 -6.94 8.92
N THR A 96 -6.43 -6.27 9.96
CA THR A 96 -7.12 -6.92 11.09
C THR A 96 -8.44 -7.55 10.67
N ALA A 97 -9.22 -6.91 9.81
CA ALA A 97 -10.41 -7.53 9.23
C ALA A 97 -10.07 -8.76 8.34
N GLN A 98 -8.87 -8.81 7.76
CA GLN A 98 -8.35 -9.98 7.04
C GLN A 98 -7.68 -11.04 7.95
N GLY A 99 -7.75 -10.86 9.28
CA GLY A 99 -7.26 -11.85 10.27
C GLY A 99 -5.84 -11.61 10.78
N TRP A 100 -5.18 -10.48 10.47
CA TRP A 100 -3.89 -10.13 11.06
C TRP A 100 -4.03 -9.50 12.45
N ASN A 101 -3.30 -10.01 13.44
CA ASN A 101 -3.36 -9.53 14.83
C ASN A 101 -2.03 -8.96 15.36
N GLY A 102 -0.98 -8.93 14.53
CA GLY A 102 0.35 -8.47 14.92
C GLY A 102 1.33 -9.59 15.29
N SER A 103 0.84 -10.72 15.81
CA SER A 103 1.66 -11.87 16.24
C SER A 103 1.48 -13.11 15.36
N ASN A 104 0.62 -13.05 14.34
CA ASN A 104 0.44 -14.09 13.33
C ASN A 104 0.93 -13.66 11.94
N LYS A 105 1.27 -14.63 11.10
CA LYS A 105 1.52 -14.41 9.67
C LYS A 105 0.24 -14.60 8.89
N ILE A 106 0.01 -13.72 7.92
CA ILE A 106 -0.99 -13.89 6.88
C ILE A 106 -0.31 -13.74 5.51
N ALA A 107 -0.98 -14.19 4.45
CA ALA A 107 -0.51 -13.95 3.09
C ALA A 107 -0.48 -12.44 2.79
N PRO A 108 0.42 -11.97 1.91
CA PRO A 108 0.40 -10.58 1.46
C PRO A 108 -0.96 -10.21 0.87
N LEU A 109 -1.47 -9.05 1.25
CA LEU A 109 -2.76 -8.54 0.79
C LEU A 109 -2.59 -7.74 -0.50
N ASN A 110 -3.57 -7.83 -1.41
CA ASN A 110 -3.59 -7.06 -2.65
C ASN A 110 -4.02 -5.60 -2.36
N GLY A 111 -3.07 -4.66 -2.46
CA GLY A 111 -3.29 -3.25 -2.16
C GLY A 111 -4.25 -2.54 -3.13
N LEU A 112 -4.44 -3.03 -4.35
CA LEU A 112 -5.45 -2.43 -5.26
C LEU A 112 -6.87 -2.68 -4.74
N LEU A 113 -7.15 -3.83 -4.13
CA LEU A 113 -8.45 -4.09 -3.49
C LEU A 113 -8.71 -3.11 -2.35
N PHE A 114 -7.68 -2.75 -1.59
CA PHE A 114 -7.81 -1.73 -0.56
C PHE A 114 -8.21 -0.36 -1.14
N LEU A 115 -7.59 0.08 -2.24
CA LEU A 115 -7.98 1.34 -2.89
C LEU A 115 -9.41 1.30 -3.43
N GLN A 116 -9.83 0.17 -4.00
CA GLN A 116 -11.22 -0.04 -4.44
C GLN A 116 -12.21 0.01 -3.28
N LEU A 117 -11.87 -0.58 -2.12
CA LEU A 117 -12.69 -0.51 -0.91
C LEU A 117 -12.82 0.92 -0.36
N LEU A 118 -11.83 1.78 -0.60
CA LEU A 118 -11.92 3.22 -0.30
C LEU A 118 -12.75 4.00 -1.32
N GLY A 119 -13.22 3.36 -2.40
CA GLY A 119 -14.03 3.94 -3.46
C GLY A 119 -13.24 4.40 -4.68
N TYR A 120 -11.92 4.20 -4.74
CA TYR A 120 -11.10 4.68 -5.85
C TYR A 120 -11.22 3.81 -7.10
N ASP A 121 -11.22 4.46 -8.26
CA ASP A 121 -11.01 3.80 -9.53
C ASP A 121 -9.54 3.39 -9.72
N THR A 122 -9.27 2.10 -9.71
CA THR A 122 -7.90 1.57 -9.88
C THR A 122 -7.57 1.19 -11.31
N THR A 123 -8.51 1.33 -12.26
CA THR A 123 -8.27 1.04 -13.68
C THR A 123 -7.02 1.74 -14.24
N PRO A 124 -6.73 3.02 -13.90
CA PRO A 124 -5.51 3.69 -14.36
C PRO A 124 -4.20 3.05 -13.87
N LEU A 125 -4.25 2.23 -12.81
CA LEU A 125 -3.07 1.57 -12.22
C LEU A 125 -2.81 0.18 -12.79
N GLN A 126 -3.75 -0.36 -13.57
CA GLN A 126 -3.68 -1.74 -14.06
C GLN A 126 -3.20 -1.77 -15.51
N ILE A 127 -2.53 -2.86 -15.90
CA ILE A 127 -2.18 -3.09 -17.29
C ILE A 127 -3.48 -3.16 -18.08
N LYS A 128 -3.61 -2.33 -19.12
CA LYS A 128 -4.70 -2.49 -20.08
C LYS A 128 -4.43 -3.78 -20.85
N GLU A 129 -5.31 -4.77 -20.72
CA GLU A 129 -5.33 -5.90 -21.66
C GLU A 129 -5.48 -5.32 -23.07
N LYS A 130 -4.58 -5.73 -23.98
CA LYS A 130 -4.61 -5.32 -25.39
C LYS A 130 -5.69 -6.05 -26.15
#